data_AF-A0A960AYI5-F1
#
_entry.id   AF-A0A960AYI5-F1
#
_cell.length_a   1.000
_cell.length_b   1.000
_cell.length_c   1.000
_cell.angle_alpha   90.00
_cell.angle_beta   90.00
_cell.angle_gamma   90.00
#
_symmetry.space_group_name_H-M   'P 1'
#
loop_
_entity.id
_entity.type
_entity.pdbx_description
1 polymer ?
#
loop_
_entity_poly.entity_id
_entity_poly.type
_entity_poly.pdbx_seq_one_letter_code
_entity_poly.pdbx_strand_id
1 'polypeptide(L)'
;EEAGLPPQLDEEGLVIDVELDEPTAEVWLRSFTDVRLALATRLGVEEGDEDYWEALPDEDPRSQAHDIYDWVGYLQDTLVDALTR
;
A
#
# COMPACT_ATOMS: atom_id res chain seq x y z
N GLU A 1 9.22 -21.11 -4.94
CA GLU A 1 7.86 -21.67 -5.00
C GLU A 1 7.10 -21.03 -6.14
N GLU A 2 6.15 -21.74 -6.75
CA GLU A 2 5.07 -21.14 -7.54
C GLU A 2 4.28 -20.22 -6.60
N ALA A 3 3.90 -19.02 -7.03
CA ALA A 3 3.36 -17.95 -6.17
C ALA A 3 1.99 -18.26 -5.51
N GLY A 4 1.64 -19.54 -5.33
CA GLY A 4 0.40 -20.02 -4.74
C GLY A 4 -0.84 -19.73 -5.58
N LEU A 5 -0.68 -19.09 -6.74
CA LEU A 5 -1.80 -18.57 -7.50
C LEU A 5 -2.54 -19.68 -8.25
N PRO A 6 -3.87 -19.80 -8.06
CA PRO A 6 -4.67 -20.65 -8.90
C PRO A 6 -4.65 -20.13 -10.35
N PRO A 7 -4.80 -21.01 -11.35
CA PRO A 7 -4.82 -20.62 -12.76
C PRO A 7 -6.01 -19.69 -13.13
N GLN A 8 -7.03 -19.63 -12.27
CA GLN A 8 -8.15 -18.70 -12.35
C GLN A 8 -8.38 -18.07 -10.97
N LEU A 9 -8.50 -16.74 -10.93
CA LEU A 9 -8.85 -16.00 -9.73
C LEU A 9 -10.38 -15.94 -9.63
N ASP A 10 -10.97 -16.76 -8.76
CA ASP A 10 -12.35 -16.62 -8.30
C ASP A 10 -12.39 -15.84 -6.97
N GLU A 11 -13.58 -15.52 -6.45
CA GLU A 11 -13.73 -14.73 -5.21
C GLU A 11 -13.05 -15.39 -3.99
N GLU A 12 -12.85 -16.71 -4.03
CA GLU A 12 -12.24 -17.51 -2.96
C GLU A 12 -10.72 -17.67 -3.16
N GLY A 13 -10.22 -17.54 -4.40
CA GLY A 13 -8.81 -17.64 -4.79
C GLY A 13 -8.04 -16.30 -4.82
N LEU A 14 -8.63 -15.21 -4.32
CA LEU A 14 -8.01 -13.88 -4.28
C LEU A 14 -7.12 -13.63 -3.05
N VAL A 15 -6.88 -14.65 -2.21
CA VAL A 15 -6.00 -14.51 -1.05
C VAL A 15 -4.68 -15.20 -1.35
N ILE A 16 -3.60 -14.42 -1.33
CA ILE A 16 -2.23 -14.91 -1.51
C ILE A 16 -1.57 -14.86 -0.14
N ASP A 17 -1.14 -16.03 0.35
CA ASP A 17 -0.25 -16.09 1.50
C ASP A 17 1.15 -15.65 1.08
N VAL A 18 1.64 -14.57 1.68
CA VAL A 18 2.98 -14.02 1.44
C VAL A 18 3.78 -14.18 2.72
N GLU A 19 4.78 -15.06 2.68
CA GLU A 19 5.75 -15.22 3.76
C GLU A 19 6.99 -14.37 3.48
N LEU A 20 7.39 -13.55 4.44
CA LEU A 20 8.60 -12.73 4.37
C LEU A 20 9.48 -13.08 5.58
N ASP A 21 10.78 -13.29 5.33
CA ASP A 21 11.75 -13.23 6.41
C ASP A 21 11.97 -11.77 6.86
N GLU A 22 12.50 -11.59 8.06
CA GLU A 22 12.71 -10.27 8.66
C GLU A 22 13.55 -9.33 7.76
N PRO A 23 14.70 -9.76 7.19
CA PRO A 23 15.46 -8.91 6.27
C PRO A 23 14.67 -8.48 5.03
N THR A 24 13.83 -9.37 4.46
CA THR A 24 13.00 -9.05 3.31
C THR A 24 11.88 -8.08 3.68
N ALA A 25 11.27 -8.23 4.86
CA ALA A 25 10.28 -7.30 5.38
C ALA A 25 10.86 -5.88 5.56
N GLU A 26 12.09 -5.74 6.08
CA GLU A 26 12.79 -4.45 6.17
C GLU A 26 13.10 -3.82 4.80
N VAL A 27 13.35 -4.63 3.77
CA VAL A 27 13.50 -4.13 2.39
C VAL A 27 12.16 -3.57 1.88
N TRP A 28 11.06 -4.29 2.10
CA TRP A 28 9.72 -3.82 1.72
C TRP A 28 9.32 -2.53 2.43
N LEU A 29 9.62 -2.38 3.73
CA LEU A 29 9.39 -1.13 4.45
C LEU A 29 10.05 0.08 3.77
N ARG A 30 11.29 -0.08 3.30
CA ARG A 30 12.00 0.96 2.54
C ARG A 30 11.35 1.21 1.19
N SER A 31 11.02 0.15 0.45
CA SER A 31 10.34 0.29 -0.85
C SER A 31 8.97 0.97 -0.74
N PHE A 32 8.18 0.66 0.29
CA PHE A 32 6.91 1.35 0.55
C PHE A 32 7.11 2.81 0.90
N THR A 33 8.13 3.13 1.69
CA THR A 33 8.50 4.53 1.97
C THR A 33 8.81 5.28 0.68
N ASP A 34 9.62 4.71 -0.21
CA ASP A 34 9.98 5.34 -1.48
C ASP A 34 8.76 5.56 -2.40
N VAL A 35 7.87 4.57 -2.48
CA VAL A 35 6.60 4.68 -3.23
C VAL A 35 5.74 5.81 -2.67
N ARG A 36 5.58 5.87 -1.33
CA ARG A 36 4.80 6.92 -0.68
C ARG A 36 5.38 8.30 -0.91
N LEU A 37 6.70 8.46 -0.83
CA LEU A 37 7.38 9.73 -1.10
C LEU A 37 7.17 10.18 -2.55
N ALA A 38 7.25 9.26 -3.51
CA ALA A 38 7.02 9.57 -4.92
C ALA A 38 5.56 10.01 -5.19
N LEU A 39 4.59 9.29 -4.61
CA LEU A 39 3.17 9.61 -4.75
C LEU A 39 2.83 10.93 -4.06
N ALA A 40 3.24 11.12 -2.80
CA ALA A 40 3.04 12.36 -2.06
C ALA A 40 3.62 13.57 -2.79
N THR A 41 4.84 13.45 -3.32
CA THR A 41 5.49 14.53 -4.09
C THR A 41 4.72 14.85 -5.37
N ARG A 42 4.23 13.83 -6.09
CA ARG A 42 3.46 14.01 -7.32
C ARG A 42 2.09 14.65 -7.06
N LEU A 43 1.45 14.25 -5.97
CA LEU A 43 0.10 14.67 -5.60
C LEU A 43 0.08 15.99 -4.83
N GLY A 44 1.22 16.39 -4.25
CA GLY A 44 1.31 17.56 -3.37
C GLY A 44 0.61 17.32 -2.03
N VAL A 45 0.75 16.13 -1.46
CA VAL A 45 0.18 15.79 -0.15
C VAL A 45 0.98 16.50 0.94
N GLU A 46 0.31 17.29 1.77
CA GLU A 46 0.87 17.92 2.96
C GLU A 46 0.24 17.35 4.25
N GLU A 47 0.86 17.65 5.39
CA GLU A 47 0.36 17.23 6.71
C GLU A 47 -0.97 17.96 7.02
N GLY A 48 -2.01 17.21 7.38
CA GLY A 48 -3.32 17.76 7.72
C GLY A 48 -4.25 17.99 6.53
N ASP A 49 -3.92 17.47 5.34
CA ASP A 49 -4.76 17.55 4.14
C ASP A 49 -5.82 16.43 4.06
N GLU A 50 -6.00 15.61 5.11
CA GLU A 50 -6.92 14.46 5.09
C GLU A 50 -8.34 14.86 4.65
N ASP A 51 -8.93 15.88 5.30
CA ASP A 51 -10.26 16.40 4.96
C ASP A 51 -10.37 16.88 3.50
N TYR A 52 -9.27 17.39 2.92
CA TYR A 52 -9.24 17.85 1.53
C TYR A 52 -9.31 16.67 0.56
N TRP A 53 -8.53 15.61 0.82
CA TRP A 53 -8.51 14.41 -0.02
C TRP A 53 -9.83 13.64 0.08
N GLU A 54 -10.41 13.54 1.27
CA GLU A 54 -11.73 12.94 1.51
C GLU A 54 -12.87 13.69 0.81
N ALA A 55 -12.74 15.01 0.63
CA ALA A 55 -13.74 15.84 -0.01
C ALA A 55 -13.68 15.85 -1.55
N LEU A 56 -12.69 15.19 -2.16
CA LEU A 56 -12.59 15.13 -3.62
C LEU A 56 -13.76 14.34 -4.23
N PRO A 57 -14.25 14.72 -5.42
CA PRO A 57 -15.23 13.93 -6.15
C PRO A 57 -14.69 12.53 -6.48
N ASP A 58 -15.56 11.52 -6.49
CA ASP A 58 -15.21 10.14 -6.86
C ASP A 58 -14.55 10.04 -8.25
N GLU A 59 -14.89 10.95 -9.18
CA GLU A 59 -14.34 11.00 -10.53
C GLU A 59 -13.04 11.83 -10.65
N ASP A 60 -12.49 12.36 -9.54
CA ASP A 60 -11.22 13.11 -9.59
C ASP A 60 -10.09 12.18 -10.06
N PRO A 61 -9.34 12.57 -11.11
CA PRO A 61 -8.30 11.73 -11.69
C PRO A 61 -7.13 11.45 -10.72
N ARG A 62 -7.04 12.16 -9.59
CA ARG A 62 -6.01 11.97 -8.57
C ARG A 62 -6.41 10.96 -7.50
N SER A 63 -7.70 10.72 -7.29
CA SER A 63 -8.21 9.85 -6.22
C SER A 63 -7.59 8.47 -6.26
N GLN A 64 -7.53 7.84 -7.43
CA GLN A 64 -6.91 6.51 -7.57
C GLN A 64 -5.43 6.47 -7.14
N ALA A 65 -4.66 7.54 -7.40
CA ALA A 65 -3.27 7.60 -6.98
C ALA A 65 -3.13 7.87 -5.47
N HIS A 66 -4.07 8.63 -4.90
CA HIS A 66 -4.16 8.85 -3.46
C HIS A 66 -4.57 7.56 -2.72
N ASP A 67 -5.54 6.81 -3.24
CA ASP A 67 -5.96 5.53 -2.67
C ASP A 67 -4.79 4.53 -2.57
N ILE A 68 -3.93 4.49 -3.59
CA ILE A 68 -2.72 3.67 -3.57
C ILE A 68 -1.74 4.17 -2.51
N TYR A 69 -1.58 5.48 -2.37
CA TYR A 69 -0.72 6.08 -1.34
C TYR A 69 -1.18 5.66 0.07
N ASP A 70 -2.48 5.73 0.34
CA ASP A 70 -3.07 5.34 1.62
C ASP A 70 -2.97 3.84 1.87
N TRP A 71 -3.31 3.02 0.86
CA TRP A 71 -3.21 1.57 0.95
C TRP A 71 -1.79 1.08 1.22
N VAL A 72 -0.78 1.67 0.57
CA VAL A 72 0.63 1.37 0.87
C VAL A 72 0.99 1.79 2.29
N GLY A 73 0.41 2.88 2.80
CA GLY A 73 0.56 3.28 4.20
C GLY A 73 0.02 2.25 5.17
N TYR A 74 -1.17 1.71 4.90
CA TYR A 74 -1.74 0.60 5.66
C TYR A 74 -0.84 -0.66 5.60
N LEU A 75 -0.35 -1.05 4.42
CA LEU A 75 0.57 -2.20 4.29
C LEU A 75 1.89 -1.99 5.04
N GLN A 76 2.40 -0.77 5.07
CA GLN A 76 3.59 -0.44 5.83
C GLN A 76 3.35 -0.61 7.33
N ASP A 77 2.20 -0.19 7.83
CA ASP A 77 1.81 -0.35 9.24
C ASP A 77 1.75 -1.82 9.64
N THR A 78 1.18 -2.70 8.80
CA THR A 78 1.12 -4.14 9.09
C THR A 78 2.49 -4.79 9.19
N LEU A 79 3.47 -4.38 8.38
CA LEU A 79 4.85 -4.85 8.47
C LEU A 79 5.56 -4.34 9.74
N VAL A 80 5.36 -3.07 10.11
CA VAL A 80 5.90 -2.51 11.37
C VAL A 80 5.34 -3.29 12.56
N ASP A 81 4.03 -3.52 12.57
CA ASP A 81 3.33 -4.30 13.58
C ASP A 81 3.87 -5.72 13.70
N ALA A 82 4.18 -6.37 12.57
CA ALA A 82 4.73 -7.72 12.54
C ALA A 82 6.17 -7.79 13.08
N LEU A 83 7.01 -6.79 12.78
CA LEU A 83 8.42 -6.75 13.18
C LEU A 83 8.65 -6.28 14.62
N THR A 84 7.69 -5.58 15.21
CA THR A 84 7.83 -4.99 16.56
C THR A 84 7.21 -5.82 17.67
N ARG A 85 6.49 -6.90 17.33
CA ARG A 85 5.83 -7.80 18.28
C ARG A 85 6.71 -8.95 18.75
#